data_AF-A0A914NYQ9-F1
#
_entry.id   AF-A0A914NYQ9-F1
#
_cell.length_a   1.000
_cell.length_b   1.000
_cell.length_c   1.000
_cell.angle_alpha   90.00
_cell.angle_beta   90.00
_cell.angle_gamma   90.00
#
_symmetry.space_group_name_H-M   'P 1'
#
loop_
_entity.id
_entity.type
_entity.pdbx_description
1 polymer ?
#
loop_
_entity_poly.entity_id
_entity_poly.type
_entity_poly.pdbx_seq_one_letter_code
_entity_poly.pdbx_strand_id
1 'polypeptide(L)'
;MFQSCVTYFGEDPIKASPDEFFGHFSKLLTQFSECQTFLWELREEEERQKRQTIAKSFFAKKQRRSPRNNNNGISGNNGNPRDPRNRDFEKLIDAIQSGDIFSEDLTRLRTSFRIPNRKSIRRS
;
A
#
# COMPACT_ATOMS: atom_id res chain seq x y z
N MET A 1 -40.96 29.53 2.40
CA MET A 1 -40.00 28.40 2.26
C MET A 1 -38.59 28.83 2.65
N PHE A 2 -38.00 29.85 2.02
CA PHE A 2 -36.66 30.36 2.38
C PHE A 2 -36.57 30.87 3.83
N GLN A 3 -37.47 31.75 4.27
CA GLN A 3 -37.52 32.28 5.64
C GLN A 3 -37.45 31.18 6.72
N SER A 4 -38.24 30.12 6.55
CA SER A 4 -38.30 28.98 7.48
C SER A 4 -37.00 28.18 7.49
N CYS A 5 -36.32 28.07 6.35
CA CYS A 5 -35.01 27.43 6.25
C CYS A 5 -33.95 28.26 6.98
N VAL A 6 -33.86 29.55 6.67
CA VAL A 6 -32.86 30.45 7.28
C VAL A 6 -33.04 30.55 8.80
N THR A 7 -34.28 30.71 9.27
CA THR A 7 -34.58 30.68 10.72
C THR A 7 -34.26 29.35 11.37
N TYR A 8 -34.47 28.21 10.69
CA TYR A 8 -34.08 26.90 11.19
C TYR A 8 -32.55 26.79 11.40
N PHE A 9 -31.76 27.43 10.53
CA PHE A 9 -30.31 27.50 10.66
C PHE A 9 -29.82 28.66 11.57
N GLY A 10 -30.72 29.40 12.22
CA GLY A 10 -30.39 30.45 13.20
C GLY A 10 -29.99 31.79 12.60
N GLU A 11 -30.21 31.99 11.30
CA GLU A 11 -29.90 33.21 10.57
C GLU A 11 -31.11 34.17 10.52
N ASP A 12 -30.85 35.47 10.40
CA ASP A 12 -31.92 36.48 10.23
C ASP A 12 -32.29 36.58 8.74
N PRO A 13 -33.48 36.14 8.33
CA PRO A 13 -33.79 36.05 6.91
C PRO A 13 -34.20 37.39 6.28
N ILE A 14 -34.30 38.45 7.08
CA ILE A 14 -34.43 39.83 6.58
C ILE A 14 -33.06 40.38 6.17
N LYS A 15 -31.99 39.88 6.80
CA LYS A 15 -30.60 40.33 6.55
C LYS A 15 -29.87 39.42 5.56
N ALA A 16 -30.20 38.14 5.53
CA ALA A 16 -29.55 37.17 4.65
C ALA A 16 -30.21 37.12 3.28
N SER A 17 -29.43 37.39 2.23
CA SER A 17 -29.87 37.11 0.86
C SER A 17 -29.81 35.58 0.58
N PRO A 18 -30.65 35.04 -0.31
CA PRO A 18 -30.57 33.64 -0.70
C PRO A 18 -29.19 33.24 -1.23
N ASP A 19 -28.58 34.07 -2.07
CA ASP A 19 -27.27 33.78 -2.66
C ASP A 19 -26.17 33.73 -1.61
N GLU A 20 -26.21 34.62 -0.62
CA GLU A 20 -25.28 34.61 0.50
C GLU A 20 -25.48 33.38 1.38
N PHE A 21 -26.73 33.11 1.81
CA PHE A 21 -27.06 31.96 2.65
C PHE A 21 -26.64 30.64 1.99
N PHE A 22 -27.06 30.40 0.74
CA PHE A 22 -26.69 29.18 0.01
C PHE A 22 -25.23 29.17 -0.45
N GLY A 23 -24.59 30.33 -0.57
CA GLY A 23 -23.17 30.48 -0.82
C GLY A 23 -22.30 29.82 0.25
N HIS A 24 -22.72 29.88 1.52
CA HIS A 24 -22.04 29.16 2.62
C HIS A 24 -22.02 27.65 2.40
N PHE A 25 -23.17 27.07 2.02
CA PHE A 25 -23.29 25.65 1.74
C PHE A 25 -22.52 25.26 0.48
N SER A 26 -22.57 26.08 -0.58
CA SER A 26 -21.79 25.85 -1.80
C SER A 26 -20.29 25.80 -1.49
N LYS A 27 -19.78 26.77 -0.71
CA LYS A 27 -18.39 26.78 -0.26
C LYS A 27 -18.04 25.55 0.59
N LEU A 28 -18.91 25.18 1.53
CA LEU A 28 -18.72 23.98 2.37
C LEU A 28 -18.62 22.71 1.52
N LEU A 29 -19.52 22.53 0.56
CA LEU A 29 -19.54 21.35 -0.31
C LEU A 29 -18.29 21.26 -1.20
N THR A 30 -17.86 22.39 -1.74
CA THR A 30 -16.59 22.46 -2.49
C THR A 30 -15.40 22.07 -1.62
N GLN A 31 -15.26 22.68 -0.43
CA GLN A 31 -14.17 22.34 0.48
C GLN A 31 -14.23 20.88 0.96
N PHE A 32 -15.43 20.35 1.20
CA PHE A 32 -15.60 18.96 1.59
C PHE A 32 -15.13 18.00 0.49
N SER A 33 -15.47 18.29 -0.77
CA SER A 33 -15.02 17.51 -1.94
C SER A 33 -13.50 17.56 -2.11
N GLU A 34 -12.90 18.75 -1.93
CA GLU A 34 -11.44 18.93 -1.94
C GLU A 34 -10.78 18.11 -0.82
N CYS A 35 -11.32 18.14 0.39
CA CYS A 35 -10.81 17.35 1.51
C CYS A 35 -10.89 15.83 1.25
N GLN A 36 -11.98 15.35 0.65
CA GLN A 36 -12.09 13.93 0.29
C GLN A 36 -11.02 13.50 -0.71
N THR A 37 -10.78 14.33 -1.73
CA THR A 37 -9.75 14.09 -2.75
C THR A 37 -8.36 14.08 -2.10
N PHE A 38 -8.06 15.09 -1.28
CA PHE A 38 -6.80 15.18 -0.55
C PHE A 38 -6.54 13.97 0.37
N LEU A 39 -7.56 13.48 1.07
CA LEU A 39 -7.43 12.28 1.91
C LEU A 39 -7.15 11.02 1.10
N TRP A 40 -7.72 10.93 -0.10
CA TRP A 40 -7.46 9.82 -1.01
C TRP A 40 -6.01 9.84 -1.51
N GLU A 41 -5.51 11.00 -1.91
CA GLU A 41 -4.11 11.20 -2.31
C GLU A 41 -3.14 10.89 -1.18
N LEU A 42 -3.40 11.36 0.04
CA LEU A 42 -2.58 11.05 1.21
C LEU A 42 -2.50 9.54 1.48
N ARG A 43 -3.62 8.83 1.32
CA ARG A 43 -3.67 7.37 1.50
C ARG A 43 -2.86 6.66 0.40
N GLU A 44 -2.98 7.10 -0.85
CA GLU A 44 -2.20 6.54 -1.96
C GLU A 44 -0.69 6.78 -1.76
N GLU A 45 -0.32 7.97 -1.31
CA GLU A 45 1.06 8.32 -1.01
C GLU A 45 1.62 7.48 0.15
N GLU A 46 0.83 7.25 1.21
CA GLU A 46 1.22 6.39 2.32
C GLU A 46 1.46 4.93 1.85
N GLU A 47 0.58 4.39 1.02
CA GLU A 47 0.73 3.09 0.37
C GLU A 47 2.02 3.01 -0.46
N ARG A 48 2.29 4.05 -1.27
CA ARG A 48 3.49 4.15 -2.10
C ARG A 48 4.77 4.16 -1.26
N GLN A 49 4.78 4.92 -0.16
CA GLN A 49 5.91 4.97 0.77
C GLN A 49 6.15 3.64 1.48
N LYS A 50 5.08 2.94 1.89
CA LYS A 50 5.16 1.58 2.45
C LYS A 50 5.81 0.62 1.46
N ARG A 51 5.39 0.62 0.20
CA ARG A 51 5.98 -0.23 -0.88
C ARG A 51 7.46 0.06 -1.09
N GLN A 52 7.85 1.33 -1.16
CA GLN A 52 9.26 1.70 -1.32
C GLN A 52 10.12 1.28 -0.12
N THR A 53 9.60 1.43 1.10
CA THR A 53 10.31 1.03 2.33
C THR A 53 10.50 -0.49 2.38
N ILE A 54 9.46 -1.26 2.04
CA ILE A 54 9.55 -2.73 1.96
C ILE A 54 10.60 -3.15 0.93
N ALA A 55 10.54 -2.60 -0.29
CA ALA A 55 11.50 -2.91 -1.35
C ALA A 55 12.94 -2.62 -0.91
N LYS A 56 13.21 -1.43 -0.37
CA LYS A 56 14.55 -1.05 0.14
C LYS A 56 15.03 -2.02 1.24
N SER A 57 14.14 -2.42 2.15
CA SER A 57 14.48 -3.37 3.22
C SER A 57 14.78 -4.79 2.70
N PHE A 58 14.05 -5.24 1.68
CA PHE A 58 14.24 -6.56 1.06
C PHE A 58 15.60 -6.65 0.34
N PHE A 59 15.92 -5.65 -0.47
CA PHE A 59 17.22 -5.58 -1.16
C PHE A 59 18.39 -5.45 -0.17
N ALA A 60 18.23 -4.67 0.90
CA ALA A 60 19.25 -4.55 1.96
C ALA A 60 19.49 -5.88 2.71
N LYS A 61 18.44 -6.66 2.98
CA LYS A 61 18.58 -7.99 3.61
C LYS A 61 19.25 -9.01 2.68
N LYS A 62 18.97 -8.95 1.37
CA LYS A 62 19.60 -9.84 0.37
C LYS A 62 21.08 -9.55 0.19
N GLN A 63 21.51 -8.28 0.25
CA GLN A 63 22.92 -7.89 0.24
C GLN A 63 23.70 -8.44 1.45
N ARG A 64 23.09 -8.47 2.66
CA ARG A 64 23.74 -9.01 3.87
C ARG A 64 23.73 -10.53 3.95
N ARG A 65 22.81 -11.19 3.24
CA ARG A 65 22.69 -12.66 3.18
C ARG A 65 23.37 -13.29 1.98
N SER A 66 23.90 -12.51 1.03
CA SER A 66 24.81 -13.05 0.03
C SER A 66 26.06 -13.50 0.78
N PRO A 67 26.30 -14.82 0.94
CA PRO A 67 27.61 -15.26 1.35
C PRO A 67 28.55 -14.73 0.27
N ARG A 68 29.71 -14.26 0.68
CA ARG A 68 30.87 -14.15 -0.20
C ARG A 68 31.12 -15.58 -0.70
N ASN A 69 30.40 -15.99 -1.74
CA ASN A 69 30.47 -17.35 -2.25
C ASN A 69 31.76 -17.44 -3.05
N ASN A 70 32.82 -17.68 -2.29
CA ASN A 70 34.02 -18.34 -2.73
C ASN A 70 33.57 -19.70 -3.29
N ASN A 71 33.44 -19.83 -4.61
CA ASN A 71 33.43 -21.08 -5.38
C ASN A 71 33.30 -20.67 -6.86
N ASN A 72 34.40 -20.60 -7.61
CA ASN A 72 34.94 -21.71 -8.39
C ASN A 72 33.87 -22.55 -9.09
N GLY A 73 33.80 -22.39 -10.41
CA GLY A 73 33.65 -23.52 -11.32
C GLY A 73 32.28 -23.74 -11.97
N ILE A 74 32.35 -23.87 -13.31
CA ILE A 74 31.46 -24.61 -14.23
C ILE A 74 30.20 -23.80 -14.64
N SER A 75 30.28 -22.96 -15.67
CA SER A 75 30.23 -23.27 -17.13
C SER A 75 28.81 -23.52 -17.65
N GLY A 76 28.42 -22.75 -18.68
CA GLY A 76 27.35 -23.13 -19.61
C GLY A 76 26.28 -22.06 -19.88
N ASN A 77 26.60 -20.95 -20.55
CA ASN A 77 25.92 -20.52 -21.79
C ASN A 77 26.42 -19.16 -22.31
N ASN A 78 26.47 -19.06 -23.64
CA ASN A 78 26.99 -17.94 -24.43
C ASN A 78 26.18 -16.64 -24.29
N GLY A 79 26.37 -15.91 -23.19
CA GLY A 79 25.95 -14.52 -23.04
C GLY A 79 27.10 -13.68 -22.52
N ASN A 80 27.34 -12.50 -23.11
CA ASN A 80 28.43 -11.60 -22.73
C ASN A 80 28.47 -11.40 -21.20
N PRO A 81 29.45 -11.97 -20.46
CA PRO A 81 29.44 -12.01 -18.99
C PRO A 81 29.56 -10.64 -18.33
N ARG A 82 29.76 -9.57 -19.12
CA ARG A 82 30.03 -8.23 -18.64
C ARG A 82 28.81 -7.32 -18.53
N ASP A 83 27.62 -7.74 -18.95
CA ASP A 83 26.41 -6.95 -18.69
C ASP A 83 25.76 -7.41 -17.36
N PRO A 84 25.93 -6.65 -16.26
CA PRO A 84 25.30 -6.97 -14.97
C PRO A 84 23.78 -6.99 -15.07
N ARG A 85 23.19 -6.23 -15.99
CA ARG A 85 21.72 -6.16 -16.17
C ARG A 85 21.16 -7.47 -16.71
N ASN A 86 21.91 -8.15 -17.60
CA ASN A 86 21.46 -9.42 -18.18
C ASN A 86 21.45 -10.53 -17.11
N ARG A 87 22.45 -10.55 -16.22
CA ARG A 87 22.49 -11.53 -15.12
C ARG A 87 21.44 -11.30 -14.05
N ASP A 88 21.05 -10.04 -13.82
CA ASP A 88 19.98 -9.73 -12.87
C ASP A 88 18.59 -10.02 -13.46
N PHE A 89 18.42 -9.90 -14.77
CA PHE A 89 17.20 -10.30 -15.47
C PHE A 89 17.01 -11.82 -15.46
N GLU A 90 18.04 -12.61 -15.80
CA GLU A 90 17.95 -14.08 -15.74
C GLU A 90 17.63 -14.58 -14.33
N LYS A 91 18.25 -14.00 -13.29
CA LYS A 91 17.93 -14.33 -11.89
C LYS A 91 16.50 -14.00 -11.49
N LEU A 92 15.92 -12.95 -12.08
CA LEU A 92 14.54 -12.59 -11.85
C LEU A 92 13.60 -13.61 -12.51
N ILE A 93 13.88 -14.00 -13.75
CA ILE A 93 13.14 -15.04 -14.48
C ILE A 93 13.20 -16.36 -13.71
N ASP A 94 14.39 -16.79 -13.27
CA ASP A 94 14.57 -18.02 -12.48
C ASP A 94 13.73 -18.01 -11.20
N ALA A 95 13.66 -16.89 -10.49
CA ALA A 95 12.87 -16.76 -9.26
C ALA A 95 11.35 -16.75 -9.49
N ILE A 96 10.89 -16.29 -10.66
CA ILE A 96 9.49 -16.36 -11.07
C ILE A 96 9.14 -17.80 -11.48
N GLN A 97 10.01 -18.45 -12.25
CA GLN A 97 9.79 -19.82 -12.73
C GLN A 97 9.91 -20.87 -11.61
N SER A 98 10.81 -20.67 -10.64
CA SER A 98 10.91 -21.53 -9.45
C SER A 98 9.74 -21.35 -8.49
N GLY A 99 8.98 -20.26 -8.62
CA GLY A 99 7.92 -19.88 -7.69
C GLY A 99 8.42 -19.38 -6.33
N ASP A 100 9.75 -19.23 -6.15
CA ASP A 100 10.34 -18.74 -4.90
C ASP A 100 9.86 -17.34 -4.53
N ILE A 101 9.57 -16.51 -5.53
CA ILE A 101 9.02 -15.16 -5.33
C ILE A 101 7.66 -15.17 -4.60
N PHE A 102 6.90 -16.26 -4.70
CA PHE A 102 5.59 -16.41 -4.08
C PHE A 102 5.62 -17.25 -2.80
N SER A 103 6.77 -17.86 -2.46
CA SER A 103 6.89 -18.79 -1.33
C SER A 103 6.61 -18.13 0.03
N GLU A 104 7.01 -16.86 0.21
CA GLU A 104 6.78 -16.13 1.47
C GLU A 104 5.31 -15.69 1.63
N ASP A 105 4.62 -15.36 0.53
CA ASP A 105 3.19 -15.02 0.56
C ASP A 105 2.32 -16.27 0.75
N LEU A 106 2.69 -17.39 0.12
CA LEU A 106 2.01 -18.68 0.31
C LEU A 106 2.18 -19.23 1.74
N THR A 107 3.34 -19.03 2.37
CA THR A 107 3.56 -19.44 3.77
C THR A 107 2.76 -18.59 4.75
N ARG A 108 2.63 -17.28 4.51
CA ARG A 108 1.75 -16.39 5.29
C ARG A 108 0.26 -16.72 5.10
N LEU A 109 -0.16 -17.11 3.89
CA LEU A 109 -1.51 -17.59 3.63
C LEU A 109 -1.77 -18.94 4.33
N ARG A 110 -0.77 -19.81 4.41
CA ARG A 110 -0.92 -21.13 5.05
C ARG A 110 -0.95 -21.09 6.58
N THR A 111 -0.37 -20.06 7.21
CA THR A 111 -0.41 -19.87 8.67
C THR A 111 -1.69 -19.20 9.14
N SER A 112 -2.32 -18.35 8.33
CA SER A 112 -3.58 -17.66 8.69
C SER A 112 -4.80 -18.59 8.78
N PHE A 113 -4.76 -19.75 8.11
CA PHE A 113 -5.82 -20.78 8.21
C PHE A 113 -5.60 -21.82 9.32
N ARG A 114 -4.51 -21.74 10.10
CA ARG A 114 -4.36 -22.62 11.28
C ARG A 114 -5.24 -22.11 12.41
N ILE A 115 -6.48 -22.60 12.46
CA ILE A 115 -7.37 -22.46 13.62
C ILE A 115 -6.61 -22.97 14.84
N PRO A 116 -6.36 -22.15 15.88
CA PRO A 116 -5.70 -22.63 17.08
C PRO A 116 -6.61 -23.67 17.74
N ASN A 117 -6.12 -24.92 17.76
CA ASN A 117 -6.79 -26.02 18.42
C ASN A 117 -6.89 -25.66 19.92
N ARG A 118 -8.07 -25.25 20.38
CA ARG A 118 -8.36 -25.01 21.80
C ARG A 118 -8.19 -26.35 22.51
N LYS A 119 -6.98 -26.59 23.02
CA LYS A 119 -6.73 -27.72 23.91
C LYS A 119 -7.75 -27.63 25.04
N SER A 120 -8.57 -28.66 25.12
CA SER A 120 -9.56 -28.89 26.17
C SER A 120 -8.96 -28.54 27.53
N ILE A 121 -9.63 -27.65 28.26
CA ILE A 121 -9.47 -27.51 29.70
C ILE A 121 -9.72 -28.89 30.30
N ARG A 122 -8.64 -29.58 30.69
CA ARG A 122 -8.71 -30.75 31.57
C ARG A 122 -8.42 -30.27 32.98
N ARG A 123 -9.41 -30.55 33.83
CA ARG A 123 -9.54 -30.34 35.27
C ARG A 123 -8.25 -30.61 36.05
N SER A 124 -8.06 -29.87 37.14
CA SER A 124 -7.75 -30.45 38.45
C SER A 124 -8.61 -29.77 39.49
#